data_AF-A0A3D0NFC6-F1
#
_entry.id   AF-A0A3D0NFC6-F1
#
_cell.length_a   1.000
_cell.length_b   1.000
_cell.length_c   1.000
_cell.angle_alpha   90.00
_cell.angle_beta   90.00
_cell.angle_gamma   90.00
#
_symmetry.space_group_name_H-M   'P 1'
#
loop_
_entity.id
_entity.type
_entity.pdbx_description
1 polymer ?
#
loop_
_entity_poly.entity_id
_entity_poly.type
_entity_poly.pdbx_seq_one_letter_code
_entity_poly.pdbx_strand_id
1 'polypeptide(L)'
;MTHSKQNRRNFLKTTGAGATALSAGVFSGAELSASTSANEKLNIACIGTANRAAADISGVKGESIVALCDVDSNYLNRAATEFAGARKYADYRELIDQEGDKIDAVVVATADHSHAPASLLAIRAGKHTYTEKPLSHTVFEARLIAEEAKKHGVATQLGTQIHAEPNYRRVVEAIQSGVLGKITDVHVWVGKGWGGGELPTADQVTEPPKNLDWDLWLGPAKERPYAPGRYHPANWRRWWEFGQGTLGDM
;
A
#
# COMPACT_ATOMS: atom_id res chain seq x y z
N MET A 1 32.61 -2.88 -52.96
CA MET A 1 32.19 -3.11 -51.55
C MET A 1 31.77 -1.77 -50.97
N THR A 2 30.46 -1.54 -50.84
CA THR A 2 29.89 -0.26 -50.36
C THR A 2 29.37 -0.45 -48.93
N HIS A 3 30.03 0.15 -47.96
CA HIS A 3 29.58 0.17 -46.57
C HIS A 3 28.38 1.11 -46.42
N SER A 4 27.20 0.55 -46.17
CA SER A 4 26.01 1.28 -45.74
C SER A 4 26.23 1.85 -44.34
N LYS A 5 26.42 3.17 -44.22
CA LYS A 5 26.41 3.88 -42.94
C LYS A 5 24.96 3.92 -42.41
N GLN A 6 24.63 3.01 -41.50
CA GLN A 6 23.40 3.14 -40.72
C GLN A 6 23.49 4.40 -39.85
N ASN A 7 22.61 5.36 -40.15
CA ASN A 7 22.59 6.66 -39.51
C ASN A 7 21.66 6.60 -38.28
N ARG A 8 22.11 7.12 -37.12
CA ARG A 8 21.39 7.11 -35.83
C ARG A 8 19.93 7.59 -35.90
N ARG A 9 19.61 8.45 -36.87
CA ARG A 9 18.24 8.92 -37.14
C ARG A 9 17.32 7.86 -37.74
N ASN A 10 17.85 6.90 -38.50
CA ASN A 10 17.04 5.79 -39.02
C ASN A 10 16.76 4.77 -37.92
N PHE A 11 17.69 4.54 -36.99
CA PHE A 11 17.46 3.71 -35.81
C PHE A 11 16.31 4.26 -34.94
N LEU A 12 16.35 5.55 -34.60
CA LEU A 12 15.28 6.20 -33.82
C LEU A 12 13.92 6.22 -34.53
N LYS A 13 13.90 6.30 -35.88
CA LYS A 13 12.66 6.19 -36.66
C LYS A 13 12.10 4.76 -36.66
N THR A 14 12.95 3.74 -36.65
CA THR A 14 12.51 2.34 -36.57
C THR A 14 11.98 1.99 -35.17
N THR A 15 12.52 2.59 -34.10
CA THR A 15 12.00 2.39 -32.74
C THR A 15 10.66 3.10 -32.49
N GLY A 16 10.42 4.25 -33.14
CA GLY A 16 9.17 5.01 -32.99
C GLY A 16 7.93 4.37 -33.62
N ALA A 17 8.09 3.51 -34.63
CA ALA A 17 6.97 2.88 -35.33
C ALA A 17 6.38 1.65 -34.61
N GLY A 18 7.03 1.16 -33.54
CA GLY A 18 6.52 0.05 -32.73
C GLY A 18 5.72 0.47 -31.49
N ALA A 19 5.72 1.77 -31.13
CA ALA A 19 5.15 2.25 -29.87
C ALA A 19 3.66 2.63 -29.93
N THR A 20 3.06 2.66 -31.12
CA THR A 20 1.67 3.14 -31.32
C THR A 20 0.60 2.07 -31.13
N ALA A 21 0.95 0.83 -30.74
CA ALA A 21 -0.01 -0.26 -30.52
C ALA A 21 -0.45 -0.48 -29.05
N LEU A 22 0.05 0.32 -28.10
CA LEU A 22 -0.23 0.10 -26.66
C LEU A 22 -1.44 0.87 -26.09
N SER A 23 -2.18 1.61 -26.92
CA SER A 23 -3.34 2.40 -26.45
C SER A 23 -4.65 1.61 -26.29
N ALA A 24 -4.63 0.29 -26.47
CA ALA A 24 -5.80 -0.57 -26.24
C ALA A 24 -5.45 -1.76 -25.35
N GLY A 25 -5.45 -1.54 -24.03
CA GLY A 25 -6.02 -2.43 -23.00
C GLY A 25 -5.74 -3.94 -22.99
N VAL A 26 -4.80 -4.48 -23.77
CA VAL A 26 -4.43 -5.88 -23.75
C VAL A 26 -3.07 -5.97 -23.07
N PHE A 27 -3.08 -6.37 -21.79
CA PHE A 27 -1.91 -6.92 -21.13
C PHE A 27 -1.51 -8.18 -21.91
N SER A 28 -0.64 -8.05 -22.91
CA SER A 28 0.04 -9.20 -23.48
C SER A 28 0.89 -9.79 -22.35
N GLY A 29 0.56 -10.99 -21.90
CA GLY A 29 1.26 -11.75 -20.86
C GLY A 29 2.67 -12.20 -21.27
N ALA A 30 3.42 -11.35 -21.97
CA ALA A 30 4.86 -11.45 -21.97
C ALA A 30 5.31 -11.07 -20.57
N GLU A 31 5.62 -12.07 -19.76
CA GLU A 31 6.44 -11.87 -18.57
C GLU A 31 7.76 -11.27 -19.05
N LEU A 32 7.86 -9.94 -19.00
CA LEU A 32 9.15 -9.27 -19.00
C LEU A 32 9.89 -9.91 -17.82
N SER A 33 10.93 -10.70 -18.10
CA SER A 33 11.72 -11.32 -17.06
C SER A 33 12.14 -10.23 -16.09
N ALA A 34 11.76 -10.39 -14.82
CA ALA A 34 12.17 -9.46 -13.77
C ALA A 34 13.70 -9.36 -13.80
N SER A 35 14.21 -8.16 -14.01
CA SER A 35 15.65 -7.95 -14.02
C SER A 35 16.21 -8.25 -12.64
N THR A 36 17.35 -8.94 -12.61
CA THR A 36 18.08 -9.23 -11.37
C THR A 36 19.17 -8.20 -11.10
N SER A 37 19.24 -7.11 -11.88
CA SER A 37 20.23 -6.05 -11.74
C SER A 37 19.97 -5.23 -10.48
N ALA A 38 21.01 -5.02 -9.66
CA ALA A 38 20.91 -4.15 -8.49
C ALA A 38 20.54 -2.70 -8.85
N ASN A 39 20.86 -2.26 -10.07
CA ASN A 39 20.55 -0.91 -10.57
C ASN A 39 19.09 -0.74 -11.00
N GLU A 40 18.30 -1.81 -11.02
CA GLU A 40 16.88 -1.78 -11.37
C GLU A 40 15.97 -1.95 -10.15
N LYS A 41 16.56 -2.08 -8.95
CA LYS A 41 15.78 -2.16 -7.72
C LYS A 41 15.12 -0.83 -7.40
N LEU A 42 13.87 -0.90 -6.97
CA LEU A 42 13.13 0.26 -6.47
C LEU A 42 13.60 0.61 -5.05
N ASN A 43 13.72 1.90 -4.78
CA ASN A 43 13.83 2.43 -3.42
C ASN A 43 12.43 2.56 -2.83
N ILE A 44 12.14 1.77 -1.80
CA ILE A 44 10.83 1.69 -1.16
C ILE A 44 10.88 2.26 0.24
N ALA A 45 9.90 3.10 0.57
CA ALA A 45 9.57 3.46 1.94
C ALA A 45 8.38 2.66 2.46
N CYS A 46 8.39 2.34 3.75
CA CYS A 46 7.31 1.59 4.39
C CYS A 46 6.73 2.39 5.56
N ILE A 47 5.42 2.64 5.52
CA ILE A 47 4.65 3.35 6.53
C ILE A 47 3.77 2.31 7.24
N GLY A 48 4.06 2.07 8.53
CA GLY A 48 3.67 0.88 9.27
C GLY A 48 4.71 -0.23 9.11
N THR A 49 5.07 -0.88 10.22
CA THR A 49 6.17 -1.87 10.25
C THR A 49 5.84 -3.19 10.95
N ALA A 50 4.65 -3.31 11.54
CA ALA A 50 4.24 -4.47 12.32
C ALA A 50 3.03 -5.20 11.73
N ASN A 51 2.83 -6.44 12.19
CA ASN A 51 1.66 -7.26 11.86
C ASN A 51 1.51 -7.44 10.34
N ARG A 52 0.45 -6.91 9.74
CA ARG A 52 0.21 -7.00 8.30
C ARG A 52 1.30 -6.32 7.49
N ALA A 53 1.72 -5.13 7.91
CA ALA A 53 2.81 -4.39 7.28
C ALA A 53 4.11 -5.20 7.21
N ALA A 54 4.43 -5.99 8.24
CA ALA A 54 5.63 -6.83 8.21
C ALA A 54 5.57 -7.90 7.10
N ALA A 55 4.39 -8.44 6.81
CA ALA A 55 4.19 -9.37 5.70
C ALA A 55 4.32 -8.66 4.35
N ASP A 56 3.75 -7.46 4.22
CA ASP A 56 3.82 -6.66 2.99
C ASP A 56 5.27 -6.25 2.69
N ILE A 57 6.01 -5.78 3.70
CA ILE A 57 7.45 -5.49 3.62
C ILE A 57 8.24 -6.74 3.21
N SER A 58 7.92 -7.91 3.79
CA SER A 58 8.57 -9.17 3.39
C SER A 58 8.31 -9.53 1.93
N GLY A 59 7.13 -9.20 1.41
CA GLY A 59 6.75 -9.38 0.01
C GLY A 59 7.56 -8.53 -0.97
N VAL A 60 8.09 -7.39 -0.51
CA VAL A 60 8.89 -6.46 -1.33
C VAL A 60 10.36 -6.39 -0.94
N LYS A 61 10.85 -7.27 -0.04
CA LYS A 61 12.26 -7.27 0.41
C LYS A 61 13.29 -7.61 -0.68
N GLY A 62 12.83 -8.01 -1.87
CA GLY A 62 13.67 -8.10 -3.07
C GLY A 62 14.20 -6.74 -3.52
N GLU A 63 13.48 -5.67 -3.18
CA GLU A 63 13.79 -4.27 -3.48
C GLU A 63 14.61 -3.60 -2.36
N SER A 64 14.96 -2.33 -2.53
CA SER A 64 15.73 -1.56 -1.56
C SER A 64 14.81 -0.87 -0.55
N ILE A 65 14.68 -1.41 0.66
CA ILE A 65 13.96 -0.73 1.75
C ILE A 65 14.85 0.36 2.35
N VAL A 66 14.56 1.63 2.05
CA VAL A 66 15.43 2.76 2.38
C VAL A 66 14.88 3.67 3.50
N ALA A 67 13.59 3.57 3.80
CA ALA A 67 12.95 4.33 4.87
C ALA A 67 11.81 3.53 5.54
N LEU A 68 11.70 3.65 6.86
CA LEU A 68 10.69 3.02 7.69
C LEU A 68 10.00 4.10 8.54
N CYS A 69 8.68 4.02 8.64
CA CYS A 69 7.86 4.89 9.48
C CYS A 69 6.94 4.07 10.37
N ASP A 70 6.97 4.32 11.68
CA ASP A 70 5.99 3.79 12.63
C ASP A 70 5.88 4.72 13.84
N VAL A 71 4.65 5.00 14.26
CA VAL A 71 4.35 5.81 15.43
C VAL A 71 4.69 5.09 16.74
N ASP A 72 4.83 3.76 16.70
CA ASP A 72 5.34 2.97 17.81
C ASP A 72 6.82 2.62 17.59
N SER A 73 7.69 3.30 18.36
CA SER A 73 9.13 3.13 18.28
C SER A 73 9.61 1.69 18.58
N ASN A 74 8.84 0.87 19.30
CA ASN A 74 9.18 -0.55 19.49
C ASN A 74 9.05 -1.32 18.17
N TYR A 75 7.99 -1.07 17.40
CA TYR A 75 7.82 -1.70 16.08
C TYR A 75 8.83 -1.17 15.07
N LEU A 76 9.06 0.15 15.06
CA LEU A 76 10.05 0.79 14.20
C LEU A 76 11.45 0.22 14.42
N ASN A 77 11.90 0.13 15.68
CA ASN A 77 13.24 -0.36 16.02
C ASN A 77 13.40 -1.86 15.71
N ARG A 78 12.33 -2.65 15.87
CA ARG A 78 12.35 -4.07 15.47
C ARG A 78 12.56 -4.20 13.95
N ALA A 79 11.80 -3.48 13.14
CA ALA A 79 11.95 -3.52 11.68
C ALA A 79 13.32 -2.99 11.23
N ALA A 80 13.83 -1.94 11.88
CA ALA A 80 15.17 -1.41 11.61
C ALA A 80 16.31 -2.39 11.93
N THR A 81 16.07 -3.45 12.71
CA THR A 81 17.06 -4.51 12.92
C THR A 81 17.22 -5.37 11.66
N GLU A 82 16.12 -5.59 10.91
CA GLU A 82 16.14 -6.31 9.63
C GLU A 82 16.67 -5.40 8.49
N PHE A 83 16.32 -4.12 8.52
CA PHE A 83 16.69 -3.13 7.51
C PHE A 83 17.61 -2.05 8.08
N ALA A 84 18.81 -2.44 8.53
CA ALA A 84 19.73 -1.58 9.28
C ALA A 84 20.17 -0.29 8.55
N GLY A 85 20.03 -0.21 7.23
CA GLY A 85 20.31 0.99 6.43
C GLY A 85 19.11 1.93 6.23
N ALA A 86 17.91 1.52 6.65
CA ALA A 86 16.70 2.31 6.44
C ALA A 86 16.63 3.48 7.44
N ARG A 87 16.34 4.67 6.93
CA ARG A 87 16.08 5.87 7.74
C ARG A 87 14.76 5.70 8.49
N LYS A 88 14.70 6.17 9.74
CA LYS A 88 13.57 5.94 10.63
C LYS A 88 12.78 7.23 10.85
N TYR A 89 11.46 7.13 10.78
CA TYR A 89 10.52 8.24 10.97
C TYR A 89 9.39 7.83 11.91
N ALA A 90 8.88 8.75 12.72
CA ALA A 90 7.64 8.53 13.46
C ALA A 90 6.43 9.03 12.64
N ASP A 91 6.63 10.10 11.87
CA ASP A 91 5.60 10.75 11.07
C ASP A 91 5.80 10.48 9.58
N TYR A 92 4.75 9.99 8.91
CA TYR A 92 4.80 9.74 7.47
C TYR A 92 4.89 11.03 6.65
N ARG A 93 4.45 12.17 7.19
CA ARG A 93 4.55 13.47 6.52
C ARG A 93 6.01 13.86 6.38
N GLU A 94 6.76 13.74 7.47
CA GLU A 94 8.22 13.97 7.48
C GLU A 94 8.95 12.96 6.59
N LEU A 95 8.54 11.70 6.60
CA LEU A 95 9.10 10.70 5.69
C LEU A 95 8.93 11.15 4.25
N ILE A 96 7.71 11.48 3.81
CA ILE A 96 7.46 11.84 2.41
C ILE A 96 8.18 13.13 2.03
N ASP A 97 8.19 14.14 2.91
CA ASP A 97 8.89 15.41 2.66
C ASP A 97 10.41 15.21 2.51
N GLN A 98 11.04 14.39 3.35
CA GLN A 98 12.49 14.21 3.35
C GLN A 98 12.98 13.16 2.33
N GLU A 99 12.13 12.18 2.02
CA GLU A 99 12.49 11.02 1.20
C GLU A 99 11.89 11.06 -0.20
N GLY A 100 10.99 12.00 -0.49
CA GLY A 100 10.33 12.18 -1.78
C GLY A 100 11.29 11.98 -2.95
N ASP A 101 12.38 12.73 -3.06
CA ASP A 101 13.29 12.61 -4.21
C ASP A 101 14.18 11.35 -4.21
N LYS A 102 14.12 10.53 -3.16
CA LYS A 102 14.99 9.36 -2.95
C LYS A 102 14.26 8.02 -3.10
N ILE A 103 12.93 8.04 -3.09
CA ILE A 103 12.08 6.84 -3.16
C ILE A 103 11.28 6.81 -4.45
N ASP A 104 11.03 5.60 -4.92
CA ASP A 104 10.22 5.31 -6.10
C ASP A 104 8.80 4.92 -5.70
N ALA A 105 8.67 4.19 -4.59
CA ALA A 105 7.40 3.65 -4.12
C ALA A 105 7.24 3.70 -2.60
N VAL A 106 5.98 3.60 -2.16
CA VAL A 106 5.59 3.58 -0.75
C VAL A 106 4.65 2.41 -0.50
N VAL A 107 4.90 1.67 0.60
CA VAL A 107 3.98 0.70 1.19
C VAL A 107 3.28 1.37 2.37
N VAL A 108 1.95 1.47 2.31
CA VAL A 108 1.11 2.03 3.39
C VAL A 108 0.32 0.89 4.04
N ALA A 109 0.66 0.56 5.28
CA ALA A 109 0.05 -0.55 6.03
C ALA A 109 -0.10 -0.20 7.52
N THR A 110 -0.78 0.91 7.79
CA THR A 110 -1.03 1.43 9.15
C THR A 110 -2.41 0.99 9.65
N ALA A 111 -3.00 1.72 10.59
CA ALA A 111 -4.43 1.61 10.88
C ALA A 111 -5.24 2.34 9.81
N ASP A 112 -6.45 1.84 9.51
CA ASP A 112 -7.20 2.22 8.31
C ASP A 112 -7.43 3.73 8.17
N HIS A 113 -7.65 4.45 9.28
CA HIS A 113 -7.89 5.90 9.26
C HIS A 113 -6.72 6.71 8.71
N SER A 114 -5.51 6.16 8.71
CA SER A 114 -4.30 6.80 8.18
C SER A 114 -3.95 6.37 6.76
N HIS A 115 -4.66 5.38 6.18
CA HIS A 115 -4.37 4.89 4.82
C HIS A 115 -4.54 5.99 3.77
N ALA A 116 -5.74 6.55 3.64
CA ALA A 116 -6.03 7.51 2.58
C ALA A 116 -5.16 8.78 2.64
N PRO A 117 -4.93 9.43 3.80
CA PRO A 117 -4.04 10.58 3.88
C PRO A 117 -2.59 10.26 3.49
N ALA A 118 -2.03 9.15 4.00
CA ALA A 118 -0.66 8.76 3.67
C ALA A 118 -0.50 8.43 2.18
N SER A 119 -1.45 7.68 1.61
CA SER A 119 -1.45 7.34 0.19
C SER A 119 -1.60 8.58 -0.70
N LEU A 120 -2.50 9.51 -0.36
CA LEU A 120 -2.64 10.75 -1.12
C LEU A 120 -1.38 11.61 -1.08
N LEU A 121 -0.70 11.67 0.06
CA LEU A 121 0.55 12.41 0.19
C LEU A 121 1.66 11.80 -0.69
N ALA A 122 1.82 10.46 -0.65
CA ALA A 122 2.77 9.75 -1.50
C ALA A 122 2.47 9.91 -2.99
N ILE A 123 1.20 9.76 -3.39
CA ILE A 123 0.75 9.89 -4.78
C ILE A 123 0.99 11.31 -5.30
N ARG A 124 0.68 12.33 -4.50
CA ARG A 124 0.91 13.75 -4.86
C ARG A 124 2.39 14.10 -4.93
N ALA A 125 3.25 13.38 -4.21
CA ALA A 125 4.70 13.41 -4.37
C ALA A 125 5.19 12.58 -5.58
N GLY A 126 4.30 12.03 -6.40
CA GLY A 126 4.63 11.27 -7.60
C GLY A 126 5.11 9.84 -7.32
N LYS A 127 4.74 9.24 -6.19
CA LYS A 127 5.23 7.91 -5.77
C LYS A 127 4.23 6.81 -6.07
N HIS A 128 4.76 5.69 -6.57
CA HIS A 128 3.99 4.46 -6.71
C HIS A 128 3.55 4.00 -5.32
N THR A 129 2.30 3.57 -5.18
CA THR A 129 1.71 3.39 -3.86
C THR A 129 0.99 2.06 -3.74
N TYR A 130 1.49 1.20 -2.87
CA TYR A 130 0.74 0.06 -2.35
C TYR A 130 0.06 0.48 -1.05
N THR A 131 -1.22 0.16 -0.89
CA THR A 131 -1.96 0.46 0.35
C THR A 131 -2.77 -0.75 0.78
N GLU A 132 -2.61 -1.16 2.03
CA GLU A 132 -3.37 -2.26 2.59
C GLU A 132 -4.88 -2.05 2.56
N LYS A 133 -5.60 -3.16 2.58
CA LYS A 133 -7.06 -3.13 2.70
C LYS A 133 -7.49 -2.84 4.15
N PRO A 134 -8.58 -2.08 4.35
CA PRO A 134 -9.33 -1.34 3.34
C PRO A 134 -8.53 -0.12 2.84
N LEU A 135 -8.67 0.22 1.56
CA LEU A 135 -7.92 1.34 0.95
C LEU A 135 -8.15 2.67 1.67
N SER A 136 -9.37 2.87 2.15
CA SER A 136 -9.84 4.14 2.68
C SER A 136 -11.02 3.94 3.63
N HIS A 137 -11.34 4.99 4.38
CA HIS A 137 -12.45 5.02 5.32
C HIS A 137 -13.77 5.39 4.64
N THR A 138 -13.72 6.13 3.54
CA THR A 138 -14.91 6.53 2.77
C THR A 138 -14.77 6.27 1.28
N VAL A 139 -15.90 6.20 0.57
CA VAL A 139 -15.92 6.11 -0.91
C VAL A 139 -15.35 7.39 -1.55
N PHE A 140 -15.52 8.54 -0.91
CA PHE A 140 -14.97 9.81 -1.38
C PHE A 140 -13.43 9.75 -1.43
N GLU A 141 -12.81 9.27 -0.35
CA GLU A 141 -11.36 9.09 -0.29
C GLU A 141 -10.84 8.13 -1.36
N ALA A 142 -11.52 6.99 -1.57
CA ALA A 142 -11.15 6.04 -2.64
C ALA A 142 -11.18 6.70 -4.03
N ARG A 143 -12.22 7.50 -4.32
CA ARG A 143 -12.33 8.24 -5.59
C ARG A 143 -11.22 9.27 -5.73
N LEU A 144 -10.93 10.02 -4.66
CA LEU A 144 -9.87 11.02 -4.66
C LEU A 144 -8.49 10.39 -4.89
N ILE A 145 -8.21 9.24 -4.27
CA ILE A 145 -6.99 8.47 -4.52
C ILE A 145 -6.87 8.09 -6.00
N ALA A 146 -7.95 7.55 -6.60
CA ALA A 146 -7.95 7.16 -8.00
C ALA A 146 -7.75 8.35 -8.96
N GLU A 147 -8.36 9.49 -8.67
CA GLU A 147 -8.21 10.73 -9.44
C GLU A 147 -6.76 11.26 -9.37
N GLU A 148 -6.19 11.33 -8.18
CA GLU A 148 -4.81 11.81 -7.98
C GLU A 148 -3.79 10.83 -8.58
N ALA A 149 -4.01 9.52 -8.47
CA ALA A 149 -3.14 8.51 -9.09
C ALA A 149 -3.12 8.68 -10.61
N LYS A 150 -4.29 8.85 -11.23
CA LYS A 150 -4.42 9.12 -12.67
C LYS A 150 -3.74 10.42 -13.07
N LYS A 151 -3.92 11.49 -12.28
CA LYS A 151 -3.32 12.80 -12.54
C LYS A 151 -1.79 12.77 -12.51
N HIS A 152 -1.20 12.02 -11.58
CA HIS A 152 0.26 11.92 -11.42
C HIS A 152 0.88 10.79 -12.25
N GLY A 153 0.07 9.91 -12.85
CA GLY A 153 0.56 8.81 -13.69
C GLY A 153 1.31 7.74 -12.91
N VAL A 154 0.95 7.54 -11.63
CA VAL A 154 1.62 6.56 -10.75
C VAL A 154 0.87 5.22 -10.74
N ALA A 155 1.63 4.12 -10.63
CA ALA A 155 1.07 2.82 -10.33
C ALA A 155 0.55 2.76 -8.88
N THR A 156 -0.63 2.19 -8.69
CA THR A 156 -1.22 1.95 -7.36
C THR A 156 -1.72 0.53 -7.24
N GLN A 157 -1.62 -0.04 -6.04
CA GLN A 157 -2.16 -1.37 -5.73
C GLN A 157 -2.84 -1.38 -4.36
N LEU A 158 -4.05 -1.94 -4.32
CA LEU A 158 -4.75 -2.25 -3.07
C LEU A 158 -4.29 -3.63 -2.56
N GLY A 159 -4.02 -3.73 -1.26
CA GLY A 159 -3.56 -4.93 -0.57
C GLY A 159 -4.60 -6.03 -0.34
N THR A 160 -5.42 -6.34 -1.34
CA THR A 160 -6.28 -7.53 -1.34
C THR A 160 -5.47 -8.75 -1.80
N GLN A 161 -4.58 -9.26 -0.94
CA GLN A 161 -3.49 -10.15 -1.36
C GLN A 161 -3.97 -11.44 -2.07
N ILE A 162 -5.09 -12.02 -1.60
CA ILE A 162 -5.64 -13.25 -2.17
C ILE A 162 -5.99 -13.11 -3.67
N HIS A 163 -6.30 -11.89 -4.13
CA HIS A 163 -6.61 -11.62 -5.54
C HIS A 163 -5.36 -11.69 -6.44
N ALA A 164 -4.16 -11.60 -5.86
CA ALA A 164 -2.91 -11.71 -6.60
C ALA A 164 -2.47 -13.17 -6.81
N GLU A 165 -3.10 -14.14 -6.12
CA GLU A 165 -2.70 -15.55 -6.11
C GLU A 165 -3.32 -16.39 -7.25
N PRO A 166 -2.71 -17.52 -7.65
CA PRO A 166 -3.20 -18.37 -8.73
C PRO A 166 -4.65 -18.86 -8.55
N ASN A 167 -5.10 -19.05 -7.30
CA ASN A 167 -6.46 -19.50 -7.02
C ASN A 167 -7.51 -18.51 -7.56
N TYR A 168 -7.41 -17.23 -7.16
CA TYR A 168 -8.35 -16.20 -7.62
C TYR A 168 -8.21 -15.93 -9.12
N ARG A 169 -7.00 -15.98 -9.67
CA ARG A 169 -6.79 -15.84 -11.13
C ARG A 169 -7.55 -16.93 -11.90
N ARG A 170 -7.55 -18.17 -11.41
CA ARG A 170 -8.30 -19.29 -12.01
C ARG A 170 -9.82 -19.10 -11.91
N VAL A 171 -10.31 -18.56 -10.78
CA VAL A 171 -11.73 -18.23 -10.63
C VAL A 171 -12.14 -17.14 -11.63
N VAL A 172 -11.34 -16.09 -11.77
CA VAL A 172 -11.57 -15.01 -12.76
C VAL A 172 -11.58 -15.58 -14.18
N GLU A 173 -10.60 -16.42 -14.54
CA GLU A 173 -10.52 -17.09 -15.83
C GLU A 173 -11.79 -17.93 -16.12
N ALA A 174 -12.22 -18.74 -15.15
CA ALA A 174 -13.43 -19.56 -15.28
C ALA A 174 -14.68 -18.69 -15.53
N ILE A 175 -14.84 -17.58 -14.79
CA ILE A 175 -15.95 -16.65 -14.98
C ILE A 175 -15.88 -15.98 -16.37
N GLN A 176 -14.71 -15.44 -16.75
CA GLN A 176 -14.53 -14.71 -18.00
C GLN A 176 -14.63 -15.61 -19.24
N SER A 177 -14.24 -16.88 -19.14
CA SER A 177 -14.39 -17.87 -20.21
C SER A 177 -15.85 -18.20 -20.54
N GLY A 178 -16.78 -17.90 -19.62
CA GLY A 178 -18.19 -18.24 -19.75
C GLY A 178 -18.51 -19.72 -19.50
N VAL A 179 -17.56 -20.55 -19.07
CA VAL A 179 -17.76 -22.00 -18.85
C VAL A 179 -18.83 -22.30 -17.80
N LEU A 180 -19.09 -21.36 -16.88
CA LEU A 180 -20.10 -21.48 -15.82
C LEU A 180 -21.49 -20.96 -16.25
N GLY A 181 -21.63 -20.40 -17.45
CA GLY A 181 -22.84 -19.71 -17.89
C GLY A 181 -23.06 -18.37 -17.17
N LYS A 182 -24.31 -17.88 -17.19
CA LYS A 182 -24.69 -16.64 -16.50
C LYS A 182 -24.71 -16.87 -14.98
N ILE A 183 -23.81 -16.22 -14.26
CA ILE A 183 -23.83 -16.20 -12.79
C ILE A 183 -25.05 -15.42 -12.31
N THR A 184 -25.88 -16.04 -11.46
CA THR A 184 -27.06 -15.41 -10.85
C THR A 184 -26.82 -15.04 -9.39
N ASP A 185 -26.00 -15.81 -8.67
CA ASP A 185 -25.84 -15.69 -7.22
C ASP A 185 -24.39 -15.97 -6.79
N VAL A 186 -23.91 -15.24 -5.78
CA VAL A 186 -22.60 -15.46 -5.15
C VAL A 186 -22.78 -15.42 -3.64
N HIS A 187 -22.32 -16.48 -2.96
CA HIS A 187 -22.44 -16.62 -1.52
C HIS A 187 -21.06 -16.48 -0.89
N VAL A 188 -20.89 -15.49 -0.02
CA VAL A 188 -19.62 -15.19 0.67
C VAL A 188 -19.89 -15.14 2.17
N TRP A 189 -19.03 -15.76 2.96
CA TRP A 189 -19.10 -15.74 4.42
C TRP A 189 -17.72 -15.54 5.02
N VAL A 190 -17.70 -14.88 6.17
CA VAL A 190 -16.51 -14.67 6.98
C VAL A 190 -16.81 -15.02 8.44
N GLY A 191 -15.94 -15.82 9.05
CA GLY A 191 -16.06 -16.20 10.46
C GLY A 191 -15.40 -15.23 11.46
N LYS A 192 -14.74 -14.17 10.98
CA LYS A 192 -14.14 -13.13 11.82
C LYS A 192 -15.21 -12.19 12.38
N GLY A 193 -14.95 -11.66 13.58
CA GLY A 193 -15.81 -10.72 14.28
C GLY A 193 -15.02 -9.54 14.85
N TRP A 194 -14.66 -8.60 13.97
CA TRP A 194 -14.26 -7.24 14.34
C TRP A 194 -15.51 -6.38 14.43
N GLY A 195 -16.06 -6.30 15.63
CA GLY A 195 -17.24 -5.49 15.92
C GLY A 195 -17.47 -5.43 17.42
N GLY A 196 -18.16 -4.37 17.84
CA GLY A 196 -18.54 -4.16 19.23
C GLY A 196 -17.40 -3.75 20.15
N GLY A 197 -17.81 -3.21 21.31
CA GLY A 197 -16.94 -2.73 22.37
C GLY A 197 -17.53 -1.49 23.05
N GLU A 198 -17.33 -1.37 24.36
CA GLU A 198 -17.70 -0.19 25.15
C GLU A 198 -16.57 0.85 25.15
N LEU A 199 -16.90 2.14 24.97
CA LEU A 199 -15.91 3.19 25.12
C LEU A 199 -15.21 3.07 26.48
N PRO A 200 -13.89 3.26 26.56
CA PRO A 200 -13.18 3.15 27.81
C PRO A 200 -13.74 4.12 28.84
N THR A 201 -13.92 3.62 30.07
CA THR A 201 -14.34 4.42 31.22
C THR A 201 -13.19 5.29 31.72
N ALA A 202 -13.48 6.30 32.54
CA ALA A 202 -12.47 7.25 33.02
C ALA A 202 -11.32 6.58 33.78
N ASP A 203 -11.58 5.47 34.50
CA ASP A 203 -10.59 4.68 35.23
C ASP A 203 -9.70 3.80 34.33
N GLN A 204 -10.07 3.62 33.05
CA GLN A 204 -9.31 2.87 32.05
C GLN A 204 -8.40 3.76 31.19
N VAL A 205 -8.54 5.08 31.32
CA VAL A 205 -7.73 6.06 30.60
C VAL A 205 -6.39 6.23 31.30
N THR A 206 -5.30 6.20 30.54
CA THR A 206 -3.96 6.47 31.03
C THR A 206 -3.21 7.38 30.06
N GLU A 207 -2.08 7.92 30.51
CA GLU A 207 -1.13 8.51 29.59
C GLU A 207 -0.63 7.46 28.57
N PRO A 208 -0.42 7.84 27.31
CA PRO A 208 0.23 6.99 26.33
C PRO A 208 1.63 6.56 26.80
N PRO A 209 2.07 5.32 26.48
CA PRO A 209 3.42 4.91 26.82
C PRO A 209 4.44 5.70 25.99
N LYS A 210 5.64 5.95 26.54
CA LYS A 210 6.67 6.80 25.92
C LYS A 210 7.10 6.36 24.52
N ASN A 211 6.89 5.10 24.17
CA ASN A 211 7.27 4.55 22.86
C ASN A 211 6.23 4.83 21.76
N LEU A 212 5.02 5.27 22.10
CA LEU A 212 3.91 5.50 21.18
C LEU A 212 3.62 6.99 21.07
N ASP A 213 3.78 7.54 19.87
CA ASP A 213 3.29 8.87 19.56
C ASP A 213 1.77 8.82 19.34
N TRP A 214 1.00 9.21 20.37
CA TRP A 214 -0.45 9.09 20.35
C TRP A 214 -1.13 10.09 19.42
N ASP A 215 -0.58 11.31 19.31
CA ASP A 215 -1.13 12.33 18.41
C ASP A 215 -0.97 11.89 16.95
N LEU A 216 0.23 11.42 16.59
CA LEU A 216 0.48 10.86 15.26
C LEU A 216 -0.36 9.59 15.01
N TRP A 217 -0.55 8.75 16.02
CA TRP A 217 -1.40 7.55 15.90
C TRP A 217 -2.87 7.92 15.65
N LEU A 218 -3.41 8.93 16.35
CA LEU A 218 -4.76 9.44 16.11
C LEU A 218 -4.88 10.02 14.69
N GLY A 219 -3.88 10.76 14.24
CA GLY A 219 -3.80 11.30 12.89
C GLY A 219 -5.06 12.12 12.54
N PRO A 220 -5.79 11.78 11.46
CA PRO A 220 -7.00 12.51 11.07
C PRO A 220 -8.23 12.20 11.93
N ALA A 221 -8.16 11.20 12.83
CA ALA A 221 -9.29 10.82 13.65
C ALA A 221 -9.54 11.85 14.76
N LYS A 222 -10.78 11.85 15.29
CA LYS A 222 -11.15 12.74 16.39
C LYS A 222 -10.33 12.43 17.64
N GLU A 223 -9.81 13.49 18.26
CA GLU A 223 -9.03 13.39 19.50
C GLU A 223 -9.77 12.56 20.56
N ARG A 224 -9.02 11.65 21.20
CA ARG A 224 -9.53 10.85 22.31
C ARG A 224 -8.42 10.40 23.24
N PRO A 225 -8.72 10.13 24.52
CA PRO A 225 -7.74 9.63 25.46
C PRO A 225 -7.21 8.26 25.04
N TYR A 226 -5.96 8.00 25.39
CA TYR A 226 -5.38 6.67 25.30
C TYR A 226 -5.98 5.76 26.39
N ALA A 227 -6.24 4.52 26.01
CA ALA A 227 -6.68 3.46 26.91
C ALA A 227 -5.92 2.17 26.54
N PRO A 228 -5.11 1.61 27.46
CA PRO A 228 -4.28 0.44 27.19
C PRO A 228 -5.08 -0.73 26.62
N GLY A 229 -4.62 -1.27 25.49
CA GLY A 229 -5.24 -2.44 24.83
C GLY A 229 -6.60 -2.17 24.18
N ARG A 230 -7.14 -0.95 24.26
CA ARG A 230 -8.47 -0.62 23.71
C ARG A 230 -8.44 -0.31 22.21
N TYR A 231 -7.36 0.32 21.76
CA TYR A 231 -7.20 0.79 20.37
C TYR A 231 -5.94 0.21 19.73
N HIS A 232 -4.77 0.78 20.05
CA HIS A 232 -3.46 0.25 19.67
C HIS A 232 -3.15 -1.04 20.45
N PRO A 233 -2.53 -2.07 19.84
CA PRO A 233 -2.01 -2.10 18.47
C PRO A 233 -2.97 -2.66 17.40
N ALA A 234 -4.07 -3.30 17.79
CA ALA A 234 -4.90 -4.05 16.82
C ALA A 234 -6.42 -3.86 16.99
N ASN A 235 -6.89 -3.47 18.18
CA ASN A 235 -8.32 -3.36 18.49
C ASN A 235 -8.99 -2.14 17.86
N TRP A 236 -8.22 -1.24 17.26
CA TRP A 236 -8.69 -0.10 16.48
C TRP A 236 -9.71 -0.50 15.39
N ARG A 237 -9.60 -1.71 14.82
CA ARG A 237 -10.56 -2.26 13.82
C ARG A 237 -12.01 -2.27 14.30
N ARG A 238 -12.23 -2.30 15.61
CA ARG A 238 -13.56 -2.37 16.24
C ARG A 238 -14.28 -1.02 16.27
N TRP A 239 -13.58 0.06 15.96
CA TRP A 239 -14.05 1.43 16.15
C TRP A 239 -14.18 2.12 14.80
N TRP A 240 -15.38 2.63 14.52
CA TRP A 240 -15.64 3.32 13.26
C TRP A 240 -14.72 4.52 13.03
N GLU A 241 -14.15 5.17 14.04
CA GLU A 241 -13.24 6.30 13.77
C GLU A 241 -11.84 5.86 13.32
N PHE A 242 -11.50 4.57 13.45
CA PHE A 242 -10.17 4.05 13.15
C PHE A 242 -10.17 2.94 12.12
N GLY A 243 -11.25 2.17 12.01
CA GLY A 243 -11.34 1.02 11.13
C GLY A 243 -12.74 0.67 10.72
N GLN A 244 -12.82 -0.19 9.70
CA GLN A 244 -14.08 -0.52 9.00
C GLN A 244 -14.71 -1.84 9.47
N GLY A 245 -14.38 -2.28 10.69
CA GLY A 245 -14.88 -3.54 11.26
C GLY A 245 -14.49 -4.76 10.43
N THR A 246 -15.31 -5.81 10.52
CA THR A 246 -15.05 -7.08 9.81
C THR A 246 -15.12 -6.89 8.32
N LEU A 247 -16.05 -6.06 7.82
CA LEU A 247 -16.27 -5.93 6.39
C LEU A 247 -15.10 -5.25 5.69
N GLY A 248 -14.48 -4.23 6.30
CA GLY A 248 -13.29 -3.62 5.71
C GLY A 248 -11.99 -4.38 5.95
N ASP A 249 -11.89 -5.22 6.99
CA ASP A 249 -10.70 -6.06 7.21
C ASP A 249 -10.59 -7.24 6.23
N MET A 250 -11.62 -7.52 5.41
CA MET A 250 -11.75 -8.76 4.63
C MET A 250 -11.71 -8.53 3.12
#